data_AF-F8Q3F8-F1
#
_entry.id   AF-F8Q3F8-F1
#
_cell.length_a   1.000
_cell.length_b   1.000
_cell.length_c   1.000
_cell.angle_alpha   90.00
_cell.angle_beta   90.00
_cell.angle_gamma   90.00
#
_symmetry.space_group_name_H-M   'P 1'
#
loop_
_entity.id
_entity.type
_entity.pdbx_description
1 polymer ?
#
loop_
_entity_poly.entity_id
_entity_poly.type
_entity_poly.pdbx_seq_one_letter_code
_entity_poly.pdbx_strand_id
1 'polypeptide(L)'
;MFPITNAFIQIVDDVIGMMFWAEPQGPRITLWDWKSGKFLIDRSSLQLPSGTWDFSFLSSRAYMLTCTAGQGSIEIFTFADETRNDSTTASIGALPVHVASLLLPPVLPGVHLMNMHTHTGPFAARCPVGKPFATANHARIHVVSIQYARTGCLRLIDSPRFCLFVHNRTLMSYIHQRKERGGSAVTVPWNKWGPLQTQFMHQREQFQWLRYVQGCRVVLPISYHVAGSTVQVLDFNVCRTKRQIFEEHTASSADSCINTDGTHVGMGNIFQAPVITLMPYRVLSRGELEEYNGVMIDDERLIGLKYPAFSEGDMKDIHVFTF
;
A
#
# COMPACT_ATOMS: atom_id res chain seq x y z
N MET A 1 31.48 0.72 9.32
CA MET A 1 30.03 0.93 9.46
C MET A 1 29.58 1.68 8.22
N PHE A 2 28.68 1.12 7.41
CA PHE A 2 28.20 1.78 6.20
C PHE A 2 27.18 2.86 6.58
N PRO A 3 27.18 4.05 5.96
CA PRO A 3 26.24 5.10 6.28
C PRO A 3 24.82 4.65 5.92
N ILE A 4 23.89 4.80 6.89
CA ILE A 4 22.47 4.57 6.66
C ILE A 4 21.88 5.87 6.11
N THR A 5 21.34 5.84 4.90
CA THR A 5 20.80 7.04 4.23
C THR A 5 19.30 7.21 4.43
N ASN A 6 18.58 6.11 4.61
CA ASN A 6 17.15 6.10 4.88
C ASN A 6 16.79 4.86 5.70
N ALA A 7 15.83 4.99 6.62
CA ALA A 7 15.29 3.88 7.39
C ALA A 7 13.84 4.17 7.79
N PHE A 8 13.00 3.13 7.79
CA PHE A 8 11.66 3.19 8.33
C PHE A 8 11.28 1.90 9.03
N ILE A 9 10.30 2.00 9.92
CA ILE A 9 9.89 0.95 10.84
C ILE A 9 8.40 0.69 10.71
N GLN A 10 8.03 -0.58 10.71
CA GLN A 10 6.64 -1.02 10.91
C GLN A 10 6.58 -1.99 12.09
N ILE A 11 5.46 -1.97 12.81
CA ILE A 11 5.23 -2.82 13.98
C ILE A 11 3.91 -3.54 13.80
N VAL A 12 3.92 -4.87 13.93
CA VAL A 12 2.71 -5.71 13.88
C VAL A 12 2.80 -6.76 14.98
N ASP A 13 1.87 -6.68 15.94
CA ASP A 13 1.80 -7.55 17.12
C ASP A 13 3.11 -7.62 17.92
N ASP A 14 3.83 -8.72 17.79
CA ASP A 14 5.08 -9.07 18.46
C ASP A 14 6.31 -8.82 17.58
N VAL A 15 6.15 -8.36 16.35
CA VAL A 15 7.24 -8.18 15.38
C VAL A 15 7.49 -6.72 15.07
N ILE A 16 8.76 -6.33 15.13
CA ILE A 16 9.25 -5.08 14.56
C ILE A 16 9.97 -5.41 13.25
N GLY A 17 9.64 -4.66 12.21
CA GLY A 17 10.35 -4.68 10.95
C GLY A 17 11.02 -3.35 10.68
N MET A 18 12.29 -3.38 10.28
CA MET A 18 13.04 -2.22 9.86
C MET A 18 13.63 -2.48 8.48
N MET A 19 13.38 -1.55 7.55
CA MET A 19 14.05 -1.52 6.27
C MET A 19 14.90 -0.26 6.19
N PHE A 20 16.12 -0.41 5.67
CA PHE A 20 17.10 0.66 5.63
C PHE A 20 18.04 0.52 4.43
N TRP A 21 18.61 1.62 3.97
CA TRP A 21 19.58 1.64 2.88
C TRP A 21 20.97 1.83 3.45
N ALA A 22 21.86 0.87 3.14
CA ALA A 22 23.27 0.94 3.50
C ALA A 22 24.09 1.07 2.21
N GLU A 23 24.67 2.25 1.96
CA GLU A 23 25.50 2.47 0.78
C GLU A 23 26.86 1.75 0.93
N PRO A 24 27.37 1.04 -0.10
CA PRO A 24 26.87 0.89 -1.47
C PRO A 24 26.04 -0.39 -1.70
N GLN A 25 25.63 -1.08 -0.64
CA GLN A 25 25.02 -2.41 -0.70
C GLN A 25 23.52 -2.38 -1.03
N GLY A 26 22.89 -1.20 -0.90
CA GLY A 26 21.48 -1.00 -1.21
C GLY A 26 20.57 -1.35 -0.03
N PRO A 27 19.31 -1.74 -0.31
CA PRO A 27 18.29 -1.97 0.71
C PRO A 27 18.60 -3.22 1.54
N ARG A 28 18.26 -3.15 2.83
CA ARG A 28 18.33 -4.24 3.80
C ARG A 28 17.04 -4.25 4.61
N ILE A 29 16.63 -5.42 5.06
CA ILE A 29 15.48 -5.59 5.95
C ILE A 29 15.83 -6.53 7.09
N THR A 30 15.43 -6.15 8.29
CA THR A 30 15.61 -6.94 9.50
C THR A 30 14.29 -6.95 10.25
N LEU A 31 13.80 -8.15 10.57
CA LEU A 31 12.55 -8.38 11.29
C LEU A 31 12.88 -9.20 12.55
N TRP A 32 12.42 -8.75 13.71
CA TRP A 32 12.69 -9.42 14.98
C TRP A 32 11.47 -9.38 15.91
N ASP A 33 11.40 -10.39 16.77
CA ASP A 33 10.45 -10.39 17.88
C ASP A 33 10.96 -9.41 18.93
N TRP A 34 10.16 -8.37 19.23
CA TRP A 34 10.64 -7.28 20.08
C TRP A 34 10.69 -7.62 21.57
N LYS A 35 9.97 -8.68 21.98
CA LYS A 35 9.92 -9.11 23.38
C LYS A 35 11.11 -9.97 23.75
N SER A 36 11.49 -10.88 22.86
CA SER A 36 12.62 -11.80 23.02
C SER A 36 13.92 -11.24 22.46
N GLY A 37 13.84 -10.27 21.54
CA GLY A 37 15.00 -9.76 20.79
C GLY A 37 15.51 -10.73 19.72
N LYS A 38 14.83 -11.86 19.47
CA LYS A 38 15.26 -12.86 18.48
C LYS A 38 14.98 -12.37 17.07
N PHE A 39 16.00 -12.38 16.21
CA PHE A 39 15.81 -12.15 14.77
C PHE A 39 14.95 -13.26 14.16
N LEU A 40 13.86 -12.84 13.53
CA LEU A 40 12.97 -13.72 12.77
C LEU A 40 13.47 -13.81 11.33
N ILE A 41 13.84 -12.66 10.76
CA ILE A 41 14.44 -12.54 9.43
C ILE A 41 15.56 -11.52 9.52
N ASP A 42 16.76 -11.91 9.11
CA ASP A 42 17.87 -10.98 8.92
C ASP A 42 18.36 -11.06 7.48
N ARG A 43 17.92 -10.12 6.64
CA ARG A 43 18.39 -9.96 5.26
C ARG A 43 19.51 -8.92 5.15
N SER A 44 20.14 -8.54 6.26
CA SER A 44 21.39 -7.78 6.20
C SER A 44 22.54 -8.61 5.59
N SER A 45 22.40 -9.93 5.54
CA SER A 45 23.38 -10.90 5.02
C SER A 45 22.94 -11.61 3.73
N LEU A 46 21.71 -11.40 3.26
CA LEU A 46 21.07 -12.18 2.19
C LEU A 46 20.48 -11.28 1.11
N GLN A 47 20.64 -11.67 -0.15
CA GLN A 47 20.16 -10.89 -1.29
C GLN A 47 18.63 -10.73 -1.26
N LEU A 48 18.18 -9.49 -1.31
CA LEU A 48 16.79 -9.13 -1.58
C LEU A 48 16.51 -9.24 -3.08
N PRO A 49 15.23 -9.38 -3.48
CA PRO A 49 14.86 -9.29 -4.89
C PRO A 49 15.43 -8.02 -5.54
N SER A 50 15.87 -8.13 -6.79
CA SER A 50 16.44 -7.01 -7.52
C SER A 50 15.48 -5.83 -7.58
N GLY A 51 15.99 -4.62 -7.32
CA GLY A 51 15.18 -3.41 -7.31
C GLY A 51 14.19 -3.31 -6.15
N THR A 52 14.39 -4.04 -5.04
CA THR A 52 13.58 -3.86 -3.83
C THR A 52 13.58 -2.39 -3.40
N TRP A 53 12.39 -1.82 -3.21
CA TRP A 53 12.20 -0.39 -2.98
C TRP A 53 11.49 -0.08 -1.66
N ASP A 54 10.54 -0.89 -1.23
CA ASP A 54 9.76 -0.66 -0.02
C ASP A 54 9.28 -2.00 0.57
N PHE A 55 8.79 -1.98 1.82
CA PHE A 55 8.17 -3.15 2.45
C PHE A 55 6.91 -2.77 3.23
N SER A 56 5.99 -3.73 3.35
CA SER A 56 4.91 -3.65 4.32
C SER A 56 4.59 -5.02 4.88
N PHE A 57 4.21 -5.06 6.15
CA PHE A 57 3.59 -6.26 6.72
C PHE A 57 2.23 -6.53 6.08
N LEU A 58 1.90 -7.80 5.95
CA LEU A 58 0.57 -8.33 5.62
C LEU A 58 -0.10 -8.95 6.85
N SER A 59 0.72 -9.50 7.75
CA SER A 59 0.37 -10.00 9.09
C SER A 59 1.63 -10.02 9.96
N SER A 60 1.53 -10.44 11.22
CA SER A 60 2.70 -10.65 12.08
C SER A 60 3.65 -11.77 11.60
N ARG A 61 3.29 -12.54 10.58
CA ARG A 61 4.11 -13.64 10.02
C ARG A 61 4.25 -13.59 8.49
N ALA A 62 3.85 -12.49 7.87
CA ALA A 62 3.93 -12.32 6.43
C ALA A 62 4.14 -10.85 6.05
N TYR A 63 4.88 -10.62 4.98
CA TYR A 63 5.20 -9.29 4.49
C TYR A 63 5.26 -9.31 2.97
N MET A 64 5.22 -8.11 2.37
CA MET A 64 5.51 -7.92 0.96
C MET A 64 6.68 -6.95 0.78
N LEU A 65 7.37 -7.12 -0.34
CA LEU A 65 8.34 -6.16 -0.87
C LEU A 65 7.80 -5.59 -2.17
N THR A 66 8.03 -4.31 -2.42
CA THR A 66 7.86 -3.73 -3.75
C THR A 66 9.18 -3.76 -4.49
N CYS A 67 9.15 -4.06 -5.79
CA CYS A 67 10.35 -4.16 -6.61
C CYS A 67 10.18 -3.36 -7.89
N THR A 68 11.21 -2.61 -8.28
CA THR A 68 11.25 -1.77 -9.49
C THR A 68 11.91 -2.45 -10.68
N ALA A 69 12.50 -3.64 -10.50
CA ALA A 69 13.16 -4.37 -11.58
C ALA A 69 12.16 -4.78 -12.68
N GLY A 70 12.58 -4.67 -13.94
CA GLY A 70 11.74 -4.98 -15.09
C GLY A 70 10.50 -4.08 -15.17
N GLN A 71 9.32 -4.69 -15.24
CA GLN A 71 8.03 -3.98 -15.21
C GLN A 71 7.53 -3.68 -13.79
N GLY A 72 8.29 -4.08 -12.78
CA GLY A 72 7.94 -3.99 -11.36
C GLY A 72 7.05 -5.13 -10.86
N SER A 73 7.13 -5.38 -9.57
CA SER A 73 6.39 -6.47 -8.92
C SER A 73 6.15 -6.23 -7.43
N ILE A 74 5.14 -6.92 -6.90
CA ILE A 74 4.92 -7.10 -5.45
C ILE A 74 5.33 -8.53 -5.10
N GLU A 75 6.38 -8.67 -4.30
CA GLU A 75 6.92 -9.96 -3.87
C GLU A 75 6.40 -10.31 -2.48
N ILE A 76 5.71 -11.44 -2.33
CA ILE A 76 5.05 -11.86 -1.08
C ILE A 76 5.90 -12.90 -0.37
N PHE A 77 6.14 -12.71 0.92
CA PHE A 77 6.93 -13.61 1.74
C PHE A 77 6.21 -13.98 3.04
N THR A 78 6.48 -15.19 3.51
CA THR A 78 6.12 -15.62 4.87
C THR A 78 7.36 -15.98 5.65
N PHE A 79 7.23 -16.01 6.96
CA PHE A 79 8.31 -16.52 7.82
C PHE A 79 8.39 -18.03 7.62
N ALA A 80 9.56 -18.63 7.85
CA ALA A 80 9.68 -20.08 7.79
C ALA A 80 8.79 -20.70 8.88
N ASP A 81 8.14 -21.83 8.56
CA ASP A 81 7.40 -22.61 9.55
C ASP A 81 8.41 -23.22 10.54
N GLU A 82 8.32 -22.85 11.81
CA GLU A 82 9.15 -23.43 12.88
C GLU A 82 8.89 -24.95 13.06
N THR A 83 7.84 -25.49 12.44
CA THR A 83 7.47 -26.92 12.49
C THR A 83 8.32 -27.82 11.59
N ARG A 84 9.17 -27.25 10.72
CA ARG A 84 10.19 -28.03 9.99
C ARG A 84 11.36 -28.31 10.93
N ASN A 85 11.19 -29.35 11.76
CA ASN A 85 12.20 -29.93 12.63
C ASN A 85 13.33 -30.63 11.84
N ASP A 86 13.95 -29.94 10.88
CA ASP A 86 15.24 -30.38 10.36
C ASP A 86 16.31 -29.84 11.31
N SER A 87 16.45 -30.57 12.42
CA SER A 87 17.38 -30.34 13.51
C SER A 87 18.82 -30.61 13.08
N THR A 88 19.38 -29.78 12.19
CA THR A 88 20.81 -29.75 11.87
C THR A 88 21.23 -28.39 11.33
N THR A 89 21.01 -27.34 12.12
CA THR A 89 21.90 -26.17 12.33
C THR A 89 21.04 -25.01 12.85
N ALA A 90 21.25 -24.63 14.10
CA ALA A 90 20.79 -23.34 14.63
C ALA A 90 21.55 -22.23 13.87
N SER A 91 21.07 -21.89 12.68
CA SER A 91 21.57 -20.78 11.90
C SER A 91 20.76 -19.53 12.22
N ILE A 92 21.47 -18.41 12.25
CA ILE A 92 20.98 -17.07 12.51
C ILE A 92 19.87 -16.74 11.49
N GLY A 93 18.62 -16.58 11.95
CA GLY A 93 17.45 -16.18 11.15
C GLY A 93 16.95 -17.25 10.17
N ALA A 94 15.70 -17.68 10.31
CA ALA A 94 15.13 -18.61 9.34
C ALA A 94 14.94 -17.93 7.98
N LEU A 95 15.28 -18.62 6.88
CA LEU A 95 15.10 -18.08 5.54
C LEU A 95 13.60 -17.86 5.26
N PRO A 96 13.17 -16.62 4.90
CA PRO A 96 11.77 -16.41 4.58
C PRO A 96 11.39 -17.20 3.33
N VAL A 97 10.15 -17.67 3.33
CA VAL A 97 9.58 -18.44 2.23
C VAL A 97 8.99 -17.45 1.23
N HIS A 98 9.56 -17.41 0.04
CA HIS A 98 9.00 -16.64 -1.07
C HIS A 98 7.73 -17.32 -1.58
N VAL A 99 6.60 -16.61 -1.54
CA VAL A 99 5.26 -17.13 -1.86
C VAL A 99 4.85 -16.84 -3.30
N ALA A 100 4.91 -15.58 -3.72
CA ALA A 100 4.47 -15.16 -5.05
C ALA A 100 5.10 -13.84 -5.48
N SER A 101 5.34 -13.72 -6.79
CA SER A 101 5.73 -12.47 -7.48
C SER A 101 4.55 -11.98 -8.30
N LEU A 102 3.88 -10.91 -7.84
CA LEU A 102 2.74 -10.32 -8.53
C LEU A 102 3.21 -9.22 -9.47
N LEU A 103 3.23 -9.50 -10.77
CA LEU A 103 3.78 -8.58 -11.76
C LEU A 103 2.84 -7.40 -12.04
N LEU A 104 3.39 -6.19 -12.12
CA LEU A 104 2.68 -4.98 -12.55
C LEU A 104 2.36 -5.01 -14.06
N PRO A 105 1.53 -4.06 -14.56
CA PRO A 105 1.21 -3.99 -15.98
C PRO A 105 2.46 -3.94 -16.88
N PRO A 106 2.49 -4.69 -17.99
CA PRO A 106 3.61 -4.62 -18.92
C PRO A 106 3.86 -3.22 -19.48
N VAL A 107 5.12 -2.81 -19.48
CA VAL A 107 5.58 -1.50 -19.93
C VAL A 107 6.26 -1.56 -21.30
N LEU A 108 6.24 -0.46 -22.04
CA LEU A 108 6.92 -0.32 -23.32
C LEU A 108 8.45 -0.41 -23.16
N PRO A 109 9.18 -0.87 -24.19
CA PRO A 109 10.63 -0.83 -24.18
C PRO A 109 11.19 0.58 -23.88
N GLY A 110 12.18 0.66 -23.00
CA GLY A 110 12.79 1.92 -22.57
C GLY A 110 12.02 2.65 -21.45
N VAL A 111 10.91 2.09 -20.95
CA VAL A 111 10.23 2.56 -19.74
C VAL A 111 10.69 1.73 -18.55
N HIS A 112 10.95 2.37 -17.42
CA HIS A 112 11.33 1.73 -16.16
C HIS A 112 10.64 2.38 -14.97
N LEU A 113 10.54 1.66 -13.85
CA LEU A 113 10.05 2.24 -12.59
C LEU A 113 11.18 3.01 -11.92
N MET A 114 10.88 4.24 -11.50
CA MET A 114 11.79 5.05 -10.67
C MET A 114 11.63 4.72 -9.19
N ASN A 115 10.38 4.59 -8.73
CA ASN A 115 10.05 4.28 -7.34
C ASN A 115 8.74 3.52 -7.26
N MET A 116 8.58 2.79 -6.16
CA MET A 116 7.40 1.99 -5.86
C MET A 116 7.20 1.91 -4.34
N HIS A 117 6.52 2.90 -3.78
CA HIS A 117 6.28 2.98 -2.34
C HIS A 117 5.00 2.26 -1.96
N THR A 118 4.95 1.67 -0.76
CA THR A 118 3.73 1.08 -0.23
C THR A 118 3.35 1.68 1.10
N HIS A 119 2.05 1.86 1.32
CA HIS A 119 1.52 2.36 2.56
C HIS A 119 0.20 1.72 2.95
N THR A 120 0.00 1.53 4.25
CA THR A 120 -1.26 1.08 4.84
C THR A 120 -1.43 1.67 6.24
N GLY A 121 -2.65 1.69 6.74
CA GLY A 121 -2.93 2.10 8.12
C GLY A 121 -2.30 1.14 9.14
N PRO A 122 -2.14 1.56 10.41
CA PRO A 122 -1.56 0.73 11.47
C PRO A 122 -2.24 -0.64 11.62
N PHE A 123 -1.47 -1.65 12.03
CA PHE A 123 -2.02 -2.93 12.45
C PHE A 123 -2.55 -2.83 13.88
N ALA A 124 -3.81 -3.22 14.08
CA ALA A 124 -4.40 -3.31 15.40
C ALA A 124 -4.21 -4.73 15.94
N ALA A 125 -3.46 -4.86 17.04
CA ALA A 125 -3.27 -6.17 17.70
C ALA A 125 -4.54 -6.67 18.38
N ARG A 126 -5.40 -5.73 18.82
CA ARG A 126 -6.68 -5.99 19.46
C ARG A 126 -7.70 -4.96 19.00
N CYS A 127 -8.97 -5.31 19.07
CA CYS A 127 -10.04 -4.32 18.93
C CYS A 127 -9.86 -3.24 20.02
N PRO A 128 -9.93 -1.95 19.69
CA PRO A 128 -9.87 -0.90 20.69
C PRO A 128 -10.98 -1.07 21.76
N VAL A 129 -10.63 -0.81 23.02
CA VAL A 129 -11.59 -0.91 24.14
C VAL A 129 -12.74 0.07 23.92
N GLY A 130 -13.98 -0.41 24.11
CA GLY A 130 -15.18 0.41 23.92
C GLY A 130 -15.62 0.56 22.47
N LYS A 131 -14.94 -0.05 21.49
CA LYS A 131 -15.40 -0.09 20.10
C LYS A 131 -16.09 -1.42 19.79
N PRO A 132 -17.38 -1.41 19.42
CA PRO A 132 -18.10 -2.64 19.07
C PRO A 132 -17.63 -3.23 17.74
N PHE A 133 -17.12 -2.38 16.83
CA PHE A 133 -16.63 -2.77 15.51
C PHE A 133 -15.29 -2.09 15.23
N ALA A 134 -14.37 -2.83 14.63
CA ALA A 134 -13.10 -2.32 14.11
C ALA A 134 -12.80 -3.01 12.78
N THR A 135 -12.09 -2.34 11.87
CA THR A 135 -11.70 -2.96 10.61
C THR A 135 -10.72 -4.10 10.87
N ALA A 136 -11.05 -5.30 10.38
CA ALA A 136 -10.18 -6.45 10.53
C ALA A 136 -8.88 -6.25 9.73
N ASN A 137 -7.75 -6.73 10.27
CA ASN A 137 -6.44 -6.57 9.64
C ASN A 137 -6.36 -7.16 8.22
N HIS A 138 -7.15 -8.17 7.89
CA HIS A 138 -7.21 -8.73 6.53
C HIS A 138 -8.03 -7.88 5.54
N ALA A 139 -8.95 -7.06 6.02
CA ALA A 139 -9.84 -6.25 5.17
C ALA A 139 -9.17 -4.96 4.67
N ARG A 140 -8.11 -4.51 5.36
CA ARG A 140 -7.39 -3.26 5.07
C ARG A 140 -6.94 -3.13 3.60
N ILE A 141 -6.76 -1.89 3.17
CA ILE A 141 -6.21 -1.55 1.86
C ILE A 141 -4.73 -1.22 1.98
N HIS A 142 -3.96 -1.65 0.98
CA HIS A 142 -2.61 -1.17 0.71
C HIS A 142 -2.67 -0.22 -0.47
N VAL A 143 -2.00 0.93 -0.33
CA VAL A 143 -1.78 1.89 -1.41
C VAL A 143 -0.35 1.71 -1.87
N VAL A 144 -0.16 1.50 -3.17
CA VAL A 144 1.17 1.42 -3.79
C VAL A 144 1.31 2.59 -4.76
N SER A 145 2.17 3.54 -4.41
CA SER A 145 2.50 4.70 -5.25
C SER A 145 3.65 4.34 -6.18
N ILE A 146 3.42 4.49 -7.49
CA ILE A 146 4.32 4.03 -8.54
C ILE A 146 4.67 5.22 -9.43
N GLN A 147 5.96 5.43 -9.70
CA GLN A 147 6.42 6.42 -10.66
C GLN A 147 7.20 5.75 -11.79
N TYR A 148 6.82 6.06 -13.03
CA TYR A 148 7.51 5.60 -14.23
C TYR A 148 8.38 6.70 -14.82
N ALA A 149 9.46 6.30 -15.49
CA ALA A 149 10.25 7.17 -16.34
C ALA A 149 10.65 6.47 -17.63
N ARG A 150 11.01 7.28 -18.62
CA ARG A 150 11.51 6.81 -19.91
C ARG A 150 12.99 7.13 -20.03
N THR A 151 13.78 6.14 -20.42
CA THR A 151 15.21 6.29 -20.68
C THR A 151 15.43 7.39 -21.73
N GLY A 152 16.35 8.31 -21.45
CA GLY A 152 16.68 9.43 -22.34
C GLY A 152 15.79 10.67 -22.20
N CYS A 153 14.72 10.65 -21.40
CA CYS A 153 13.99 11.86 -21.03
C CYS A 153 14.61 12.49 -19.78
N LEU A 154 15.30 13.63 -19.95
CA LEU A 154 15.92 14.40 -18.87
C LEU A 154 14.94 15.29 -18.08
N ARG A 155 13.67 15.37 -18.50
CA ARG A 155 12.65 16.20 -17.85
C ARG A 155 11.90 15.36 -16.81
N LEU A 156 12.16 15.64 -15.52
CA LEU A 156 11.44 15.05 -14.38
C LEU A 156 9.92 15.31 -14.41
N ILE A 157 9.48 16.30 -15.20
CA ILE A 157 8.07 16.69 -15.38
C ILE A 157 7.30 15.60 -16.16
N ASP A 158 7.98 14.73 -16.91
CA ASP A 158 7.37 13.68 -17.75
C ASP A 158 7.34 12.30 -17.06
N SER A 159 7.46 12.25 -15.73
CA SER A 159 7.46 10.99 -14.95
C SER A 159 6.10 10.74 -14.29
N PRO A 160 5.14 10.12 -15.02
CA PRO A 160 3.77 9.93 -14.56
C PRO A 160 3.71 9.03 -13.33
N ARG A 161 2.80 9.39 -12.42
CA ARG A 161 2.58 8.72 -11.15
C ARG A 161 1.21 8.07 -11.09
N PHE A 162 1.15 6.95 -10.39
CA PHE A 162 -0.05 6.14 -10.24
C PHE A 162 -0.18 5.66 -8.82
N CYS A 163 -1.43 5.44 -8.40
CA CYS A 163 -1.75 4.68 -7.20
C CYS A 163 -2.41 3.37 -7.62
N LEU A 164 -1.89 2.27 -7.07
CA LEU A 164 -2.51 0.96 -7.07
C LEU A 164 -3.07 0.70 -5.68
N PHE A 165 -4.37 0.44 -5.58
CA PHE A 165 -5.03 0.02 -4.35
C PHE A 165 -5.30 -1.47 -4.42
N VAL A 166 -4.99 -2.20 -3.35
CA VAL A 166 -5.23 -3.65 -3.24
C VAL A 166 -5.59 -4.02 -1.82
N HIS A 167 -6.58 -4.89 -1.64
CA HIS A 167 -6.89 -5.39 -0.30
C HIS A 167 -5.83 -6.36 0.21
N ASN A 168 -5.55 -6.30 1.51
CA ASN A 168 -4.66 -7.23 2.18
C ASN A 168 -5.13 -8.69 2.02
N ARG A 169 -6.44 -8.96 2.04
CA ARG A 169 -7.02 -10.29 1.78
C ARG A 169 -6.59 -10.88 0.43
N THR A 170 -6.42 -10.05 -0.60
CA THR A 170 -5.97 -10.50 -1.92
C THR A 170 -4.54 -11.02 -1.83
N LEU A 171 -3.65 -10.27 -1.18
CA LEU A 171 -2.25 -10.65 -1.00
C LEU A 171 -2.13 -11.91 -0.10
N MET A 172 -2.90 -11.95 0.99
CA MET A 172 -2.97 -13.10 1.89
C MET A 172 -3.54 -14.36 1.20
N SER A 173 -4.39 -14.22 0.18
CA SER A 173 -4.94 -15.38 -0.54
C SER A 173 -3.87 -16.24 -1.22
N TYR A 174 -2.78 -15.62 -1.69
CA TYR A 174 -1.63 -16.35 -2.26
C TYR A 174 -0.90 -17.19 -1.21
N ILE A 175 -0.83 -16.69 0.02
CA ILE A 175 -0.24 -17.44 1.15
C ILE A 175 -1.10 -18.66 1.45
N HIS A 176 -2.42 -18.49 1.53
CA HIS A 176 -3.36 -19.60 1.76
C HIS A 176 -3.29 -20.65 0.64
N GLN A 177 -3.35 -20.21 -0.62
CA GLN A 177 -3.26 -21.11 -1.78
C GLN A 177 -1.97 -21.91 -1.82
N ARG A 178 -0.83 -21.29 -1.46
CA ARG A 178 0.45 -22.00 -1.37
C ARG A 178 0.44 -23.05 -0.27
N LYS A 179 -0.10 -22.72 0.91
CA LYS A 179 -0.20 -23.67 2.03
C LYS A 179 -1.04 -24.89 1.65
N GLU A 180 -2.11 -24.69 0.90
CA GLU A 180 -2.99 -25.77 0.44
C GLU A 180 -2.37 -26.63 -0.67
N ARG A 181 -1.74 -26.00 -1.66
CA ARG A 181 -1.22 -26.70 -2.85
C ARG A 181 0.16 -27.33 -2.62
N GLY A 182 0.92 -26.80 -1.66
CA GLY A 182 2.37 -27.02 -1.59
C GLY A 182 3.09 -26.44 -2.81
N GLY A 183 4.40 -26.26 -2.72
CA GLY A 183 5.24 -25.93 -3.88
C GLY A 183 6.06 -24.64 -3.78
N SER A 184 6.65 -24.27 -4.91
CA SER A 184 7.55 -23.13 -5.09
C SER A 184 6.81 -21.81 -5.26
N ALA A 185 7.57 -20.70 -5.25
CA ALA A 185 7.02 -19.38 -5.50
C ALA A 185 6.39 -19.30 -6.89
N VAL A 186 5.23 -18.64 -7.00
CA VAL A 186 4.52 -18.47 -8.26
C VAL A 186 4.70 -17.04 -8.79
N THR A 187 5.08 -16.90 -10.05
CA THR A 187 5.05 -15.60 -10.74
C THR A 187 3.70 -15.44 -11.43
N VAL A 188 2.94 -14.40 -11.06
CA VAL A 188 1.59 -14.18 -11.53
C VAL A 188 1.56 -12.93 -12.43
N PRO A 189 1.24 -13.07 -13.73
CA PRO A 189 1.18 -11.93 -14.63
C PRO A 189 0.00 -11.00 -14.31
N TRP A 190 0.14 -9.70 -14.60
CA TRP A 190 -0.85 -8.67 -14.31
C TRP A 190 -2.28 -9.08 -14.67
N ASN A 191 -2.48 -9.59 -15.89
CA ASN A 191 -3.80 -9.98 -16.41
C ASN A 191 -4.52 -11.09 -15.61
N LYS A 192 -3.82 -11.78 -14.70
CA LYS A 192 -4.39 -12.83 -13.84
C LYS A 192 -4.75 -12.34 -12.45
N TRP A 193 -4.09 -11.31 -11.92
CA TRP A 193 -4.31 -10.86 -10.53
C TRP A 193 -4.79 -9.42 -10.41
N GLY A 194 -4.32 -8.53 -11.28
CA GLY A 194 -4.54 -7.08 -11.19
C GLY A 194 -5.98 -6.65 -11.48
N PRO A 195 -6.52 -6.90 -12.69
CA PRO A 195 -7.73 -6.25 -13.18
C PRO A 195 -8.95 -6.32 -12.25
N LEU A 196 -9.16 -7.45 -11.57
CA LEU A 196 -10.35 -7.65 -10.71
C LEU A 196 -10.11 -7.32 -9.24
N GLN A 197 -8.86 -7.37 -8.77
CA GLN A 197 -8.53 -7.31 -7.34
C GLN A 197 -7.87 -6.00 -6.94
N THR A 198 -7.72 -5.09 -7.89
CA THR A 198 -7.03 -3.83 -7.70
C THR A 198 -7.81 -2.70 -8.32
N GLN A 199 -7.47 -1.49 -7.89
CA GLN A 199 -7.90 -0.24 -8.47
C GLN A 199 -6.65 0.54 -8.85
N PHE A 200 -6.48 0.90 -10.11
CA PHE A 200 -5.28 1.57 -10.62
C PHE A 200 -5.66 2.92 -11.22
N MET A 201 -5.09 4.02 -10.71
CA MET A 201 -5.47 5.37 -11.12
C MET A 201 -4.27 6.31 -11.17
N HIS A 202 -4.39 7.38 -11.95
CA HIS A 202 -3.41 8.45 -11.98
C HIS A 202 -3.31 9.14 -10.63
N GLN A 203 -2.09 9.26 -10.11
CA GLN A 203 -1.80 10.07 -8.95
C GLN A 203 -1.41 11.48 -9.44
N ARG A 204 -2.36 12.42 -9.35
CA ARG A 204 -2.13 13.81 -9.76
C ARG A 204 -1.27 14.57 -8.76
N GLU A 205 -1.54 14.33 -7.48
CA GLU A 205 -0.94 15.05 -6.36
C GLU A 205 -0.17 14.10 -5.43
N GLN A 206 0.83 14.61 -4.72
CA GLN A 206 1.54 13.84 -3.72
C GLN A 206 0.77 13.80 -2.39
N PHE A 207 0.81 12.65 -1.71
CA PHE A 207 0.35 12.58 -0.33
C PHE A 207 1.30 13.39 0.54
N GLN A 208 0.78 14.44 1.17
CA GLN A 208 1.57 15.36 2.00
C GLN A 208 1.84 14.79 3.41
N TRP A 209 1.06 13.80 3.84
CA TRP A 209 1.08 13.26 5.20
C TRP A 209 1.11 11.74 5.16
N LEU A 210 1.71 11.10 6.16
CA LEU A 210 1.74 9.64 6.27
C LEU A 210 0.43 9.03 6.82
N ARG A 211 -0.57 9.81 7.21
CA ARG A 211 -1.83 9.29 7.78
C ARG A 211 -3.03 9.46 6.87
N TYR A 212 -2.89 9.05 5.61
CA TYR A 212 -3.95 9.15 4.60
C TYR A 212 -4.68 7.82 4.33
N VAL A 213 -4.29 6.72 4.98
CA VAL A 213 -4.91 5.40 4.84
C VAL A 213 -5.30 4.87 6.21
N GLN A 214 -6.55 4.43 6.36
CA GLN A 214 -7.00 3.71 7.55
C GLN A 214 -8.02 2.63 7.17
N GLY A 215 -7.77 1.39 7.59
CA GLY A 215 -8.65 0.28 7.29
C GLY A 215 -8.85 0.13 5.77
N CYS A 216 -10.09 0.27 5.30
CA CYS A 216 -10.46 0.21 3.88
C CYS A 216 -10.57 1.59 3.21
N ARG A 217 -10.24 2.67 3.93
CA ARG A 217 -10.46 4.05 3.47
C ARG A 217 -9.14 4.76 3.17
N VAL A 218 -9.17 5.60 2.13
CA VAL A 218 -8.03 6.43 1.70
C VAL A 218 -8.48 7.85 1.45
N VAL A 219 -7.84 8.81 2.07
CA VAL A 219 -8.02 10.24 1.76
C VAL A 219 -7.08 10.60 0.61
N LEU A 220 -7.63 11.10 -0.49
CA LEU A 220 -6.84 11.59 -1.61
C LEU A 220 -6.29 12.99 -1.32
N PRO A 221 -5.12 13.34 -1.88
CA PRO A 221 -4.60 14.69 -1.72
C PRO A 221 -5.49 15.69 -2.49
N ILE A 222 -5.58 16.90 -1.95
CA ILE A 222 -6.36 17.99 -2.55
C ILE A 222 -5.69 18.42 -3.86
N SER A 223 -6.45 18.47 -4.95
CA SER A 223 -5.95 19.00 -6.21
C SER A 223 -6.16 20.50 -6.29
N TYR A 224 -5.10 21.29 -6.13
CA TYR A 224 -5.20 22.75 -6.18
C TYR A 224 -5.41 23.31 -7.59
N HIS A 225 -5.37 22.45 -8.62
CA HIS A 225 -5.50 22.84 -10.03
C HIS A 225 -6.94 22.99 -10.51
N VAL A 226 -7.93 22.56 -9.72
CA VAL A 226 -9.35 22.69 -10.08
C VAL A 226 -10.04 23.52 -9.00
N ALA A 227 -10.58 24.68 -9.38
CA ALA A 227 -11.36 25.53 -8.48
C ALA A 227 -12.57 24.74 -7.94
N GLY A 228 -12.77 24.75 -6.62
CA GLY A 228 -13.79 23.94 -5.94
C GLY A 228 -13.41 22.48 -5.73
N SER A 229 -12.10 22.16 -5.66
CA SER A 229 -11.65 20.79 -5.37
C SER A 229 -11.92 20.41 -3.93
N THR A 230 -12.87 19.51 -3.75
CA THR A 230 -13.23 18.93 -2.46
C THR A 230 -12.26 17.82 -2.08
N VAL A 231 -12.06 17.62 -0.77
CA VAL A 231 -11.32 16.45 -0.28
C VAL A 231 -12.14 15.21 -0.59
N GLN A 232 -11.50 14.20 -1.18
CA GLN A 232 -12.15 12.94 -1.51
C GLN A 232 -11.64 11.82 -0.62
N VAL A 233 -12.57 11.03 -0.08
CA VAL A 233 -12.27 9.79 0.63
C VAL A 233 -12.78 8.62 -0.21
N LEU A 234 -11.87 7.72 -0.57
CA LEU A 234 -12.21 6.46 -1.21
C LEU A 234 -12.46 5.41 -0.12
N ASP A 235 -13.61 4.75 -0.12
CA ASP A 235 -13.92 3.62 0.75
C ASP A 235 -14.07 2.34 -0.08
N PHE A 236 -13.14 1.41 0.11
CA PHE A 236 -13.11 0.12 -0.58
C PHE A 236 -13.93 -0.96 0.14
N ASN A 237 -14.63 -0.63 1.22
CA ASN A 237 -15.55 -1.55 1.91
C ASN A 237 -16.96 -1.52 1.31
N VAL A 238 -17.05 -1.77 -0.01
CA VAL A 238 -18.33 -1.80 -0.71
C VAL A 238 -19.01 -3.15 -0.49
N CYS A 239 -19.95 -3.21 0.47
CA CYS A 239 -20.80 -4.37 0.71
C CYS A 239 -22.12 -4.23 -0.05
N ARG A 240 -22.33 -5.01 -1.13
CA ARG A 240 -23.62 -5.10 -1.82
C ARG A 240 -24.66 -5.84 -0.96
N THR A 241 -25.12 -5.22 0.12
CA THR A 241 -26.22 -5.73 0.94
C THR A 241 -27.53 -5.10 0.45
N LYS A 242 -28.65 -5.83 0.55
CA LYS A 242 -30.00 -5.32 0.19
C LYS A 242 -30.34 -3.96 0.82
N ARG A 243 -29.76 -3.66 1.99
CA ARG A 243 -29.91 -2.37 2.69
C ARG A 243 -29.21 -1.20 1.97
N GLN A 244 -28.03 -1.41 1.38
CA GLN A 244 -27.34 -0.38 0.59
C GLN A 244 -28.05 -0.11 -0.72
N ILE A 245 -28.67 -1.12 -1.35
CA ILE A 245 -29.52 -0.91 -2.54
C ILE A 245 -30.72 0.00 -2.18
N PHE A 246 -31.29 -0.14 -0.99
CA PHE A 246 -32.40 0.69 -0.51
C PHE A 246 -31.93 2.13 -0.18
N GLU A 247 -30.73 2.29 0.38
CA GLU A 247 -30.09 3.60 0.62
C GLU A 247 -29.66 4.29 -0.69
N GLU A 248 -29.18 3.57 -1.70
CA GLU A 248 -28.91 4.11 -3.05
C GLU A 248 -30.17 4.70 -3.70
N HIS A 249 -31.35 4.15 -3.40
CA HIS A 249 -32.64 4.66 -3.90
C HIS A 249 -33.19 5.85 -3.08
N THR A 250 -32.66 6.12 -1.90
CA THR A 250 -33.17 7.16 -0.97
C THR A 250 -32.17 8.28 -0.69
N ALA A 251 -30.88 8.05 -0.88
CA ALA A 251 -29.80 9.01 -0.67
C ALA A 251 -29.10 9.33 -2.00
N SER A 252 -29.78 10.12 -2.84
CA SER A 252 -29.12 11.00 -3.81
C SER A 252 -28.45 12.16 -3.05
N SER A 253 -27.51 11.88 -2.16
CA SER A 253 -26.62 12.92 -1.65
C SER A 253 -25.55 13.17 -2.71
N ALA A 254 -25.39 14.43 -3.13
CA ALA A 254 -24.37 14.83 -4.11
C ALA A 254 -22.93 14.47 -3.66
N ASP A 255 -22.75 14.17 -2.37
CA ASP A 255 -21.45 13.97 -1.73
C ASP A 255 -20.99 12.51 -1.66
N SER A 256 -21.79 11.54 -2.12
CA SER A 256 -21.40 10.12 -2.08
C SER A 256 -21.83 9.36 -3.34
N CYS A 257 -20.88 8.71 -4.03
CA CYS A 257 -21.18 7.82 -5.16
C CYS A 257 -20.38 6.52 -5.09
N ILE A 258 -20.92 5.44 -5.66
CA ILE A 258 -20.21 4.16 -5.78
C ILE A 258 -19.75 4.01 -7.23
N ASN A 259 -18.45 3.85 -7.44
CA ASN A 259 -17.89 3.55 -8.74
C ASN A 259 -17.84 2.02 -8.93
N THR A 260 -18.58 1.54 -9.92
CA THR A 260 -18.57 0.13 -10.36
C THR A 260 -18.10 -0.05 -11.80
N ASP A 261 -17.95 1.03 -12.56
CA ASP A 261 -17.66 1.00 -14.00
C ASP A 261 -16.18 0.69 -14.27
N GLY A 262 -15.38 0.65 -13.20
CA GLY A 262 -13.96 0.42 -13.27
C GLY A 262 -13.20 1.69 -13.63
N THR A 263 -11.89 1.54 -13.75
CA THR A 263 -10.99 2.62 -14.15
C THR A 263 -10.11 2.17 -15.28
N HIS A 264 -10.05 3.03 -16.28
CA HIS A 264 -9.32 2.82 -17.50
C HIS A 264 -8.17 3.84 -17.58
N VAL A 265 -6.96 3.34 -17.38
CA VAL A 265 -5.75 4.11 -17.65
C VAL A 265 -5.29 3.76 -19.07
N GLY A 266 -5.30 4.76 -19.95
CA GLY A 266 -4.83 4.58 -21.33
C GLY A 266 -3.37 4.15 -21.37
N MET A 267 -2.95 3.54 -22.49
CA MET A 267 -1.56 3.10 -22.69
C MET A 267 -0.55 4.22 -22.41
N GLY A 268 -0.87 5.42 -22.90
CA GLY A 268 0.05 6.54 -22.96
C GLY A 268 1.36 6.13 -23.64
N ASN A 269 2.47 6.69 -23.15
CA ASN A 269 3.82 6.32 -23.56
C ASN A 269 4.49 5.36 -22.56
N ILE A 270 3.70 4.60 -21.80
CA ILE A 270 4.14 3.81 -20.64
C ILE A 270 3.83 2.33 -20.84
N PHE A 271 2.56 2.00 -21.05
CA PHE A 271 2.06 0.62 -20.99
C PHE A 271 1.94 0.02 -22.39
N GLN A 272 2.14 -1.29 -22.49
CA GLN A 272 1.97 -2.03 -23.76
C GLN A 272 0.49 -2.15 -24.16
N ALA A 273 -0.41 -2.10 -23.18
CA ALA A 273 -1.85 -2.18 -23.36
C ALA A 273 -2.54 -1.29 -22.32
N PRO A 274 -3.80 -0.86 -22.54
CA PRO A 274 -4.55 -0.10 -21.55
C PRO A 274 -4.65 -0.89 -20.24
N VAL A 275 -4.51 -0.19 -19.11
CA VAL A 275 -4.63 -0.78 -17.78
C VAL A 275 -6.06 -0.60 -17.31
N ILE A 276 -6.78 -1.70 -17.22
CA ILE A 276 -8.18 -1.75 -16.80
C ILE A 276 -8.26 -2.40 -15.42
N THR A 277 -8.94 -1.72 -14.50
CA THR A 277 -9.18 -2.21 -13.13
C THR A 277 -10.66 -2.06 -12.76
N LEU A 278 -11.18 -3.00 -11.98
CA LEU A 278 -12.62 -3.18 -11.74
C LEU A 278 -12.98 -3.30 -10.26
N MET A 279 -12.03 -3.05 -9.35
CA MET A 279 -12.32 -3.13 -7.91
C MET A 279 -13.24 -1.95 -7.51
N PRO A 280 -14.47 -2.22 -7.00
CA PRO A 280 -15.42 -1.17 -6.68
C PRO A 280 -14.98 -0.38 -5.45
N TYR A 281 -15.36 0.89 -5.42
CA TYR A 281 -15.13 1.78 -4.28
C TYR A 281 -16.22 2.84 -4.20
N ARG A 282 -16.45 3.36 -2.99
CA ARG A 282 -17.28 4.53 -2.76
C ARG A 282 -16.40 5.77 -2.71
N VAL A 283 -16.83 6.86 -3.31
CA VAL A 283 -16.23 8.18 -3.20
C VAL A 283 -17.10 9.01 -2.26
N LEU A 284 -16.49 9.60 -1.24
CA LEU A 284 -17.11 10.59 -0.35
C LEU A 284 -16.42 11.93 -0.57
N SER A 285 -17.16 12.93 -1.02
CA SER A 285 -16.70 14.31 -1.14
C SER A 285 -16.88 15.04 0.19
N ARG A 286 -15.86 15.77 0.63
CA ARG A 286 -15.84 16.52 1.90
C ARG A 286 -15.54 17.98 1.59
N GLY A 287 -16.55 18.72 1.17
CA GLY A 287 -16.44 20.15 0.83
C GLY A 287 -16.06 21.02 2.03
N GLU A 288 -16.42 20.59 3.24
CA GLU A 288 -16.02 21.28 4.47
C GLU A 288 -14.51 21.23 4.74
N LEU A 289 -13.77 20.41 3.98
CA LEU A 289 -12.32 20.28 4.10
C LEU A 289 -11.52 21.04 3.03
N GLU A 290 -12.17 21.84 2.18
CA GLU A 290 -11.52 22.59 1.10
C GLU A 290 -10.42 23.56 1.57
N GLU A 291 -10.56 24.12 2.77
CA GLU A 291 -9.62 25.13 3.30
C GLU A 291 -8.36 24.53 3.96
N TYR A 292 -8.25 23.20 4.08
CA TYR A 292 -7.11 22.57 4.75
C TYR A 292 -5.99 22.27 3.76
N ASN A 293 -4.75 22.31 4.25
CA ASN A 293 -3.55 22.04 3.44
C ASN A 293 -3.11 20.57 3.58
N GLY A 294 -3.57 19.90 4.63
CA GLY A 294 -3.34 18.49 4.90
C GLY A 294 -4.56 17.87 5.55
N VAL A 295 -4.88 16.65 5.15
CA VAL A 295 -5.94 15.86 5.78
C VAL A 295 -5.40 14.50 6.16
N MET A 296 -5.67 14.10 7.40
CA MET A 296 -5.40 12.77 7.91
C MET A 296 -6.70 12.04 8.21
N ILE A 297 -6.63 10.71 8.28
CA ILE A 297 -7.75 9.83 8.58
C ILE A 297 -7.41 8.89 9.74
N ASP A 298 -8.39 8.67 10.61
CA ASP A 298 -8.44 7.54 11.52
C ASP A 298 -9.75 6.75 11.33
N ASP A 299 -10.05 5.79 12.22
CA ASP A 299 -11.21 4.91 12.07
C ASP A 299 -12.55 5.67 11.97
N GLU A 300 -12.66 6.80 12.66
CA GLU A 300 -13.91 7.52 12.89
C GLU A 300 -13.84 8.99 12.46
N ARG A 301 -12.65 9.50 12.15
CA ARG A 301 -12.41 10.93 12.02
C ARG A 301 -11.55 11.26 10.81
N LEU A 302 -11.80 12.47 10.30
CA LEU A 302 -10.88 13.19 9.44
C LEU A 302 -10.27 14.33 10.24
N ILE A 303 -8.98 14.57 10.06
CA ILE A 303 -8.24 15.62 10.77
C ILE A 303 -7.70 16.59 9.72
N GLY A 304 -8.23 17.80 9.70
CA GLY A 304 -7.78 18.88 8.82
C GLY A 304 -6.70 19.72 9.48
N LEU A 305 -5.64 20.05 8.73
CA LEU A 305 -4.51 20.89 9.15
C LEU A 305 -4.45 22.18 8.32
N LYS A 306 -4.41 23.35 8.98
CA LYS A 306 -4.19 24.65 8.33
C LYS A 306 -2.72 25.10 8.48
N TYR A 307 -2.23 25.76 7.42
CA TYR A 307 -0.90 26.34 7.14
C TYR A 307 0.10 26.64 8.29
N PRO A 308 1.44 26.59 8.04
CA PRO A 308 2.17 25.85 7.01
C PRO A 308 2.56 24.47 7.57
N ALA A 309 2.01 23.43 6.96
CA ALA A 309 2.18 22.07 7.40
C ALA A 309 3.39 21.44 6.66
N PHE A 310 4.58 22.04 6.81
CA PHE A 310 5.87 21.44 6.44
C PHE A 310 6.55 20.91 7.70
N SER A 311 7.53 20.01 7.56
CA SER A 311 8.30 19.48 8.70
C SER A 311 8.99 20.54 9.57
N GLU A 312 9.06 21.79 9.10
CA GLU A 312 9.68 22.94 9.78
C GLU A 312 8.69 24.09 10.09
N GLY A 313 7.39 23.92 9.81
CA GLY A 313 6.38 24.97 10.01
C GLY A 313 5.61 24.85 11.33
N ASP A 314 5.27 25.98 11.95
CA ASP A 314 4.38 26.03 13.11
C ASP A 314 2.96 25.61 12.72
N MET A 315 2.52 24.44 13.20
CA MET A 315 1.16 23.94 13.03
C MET A 315 0.20 24.83 13.84
N LYS A 316 -0.64 25.63 13.15
CA LYS A 316 -1.52 26.62 13.79
C LYS A 316 -2.85 26.04 14.24
N ASP A 317 -3.58 25.38 13.35
CA ASP A 317 -4.92 24.89 13.64
C ASP A 317 -5.10 23.42 13.23
N ILE A 318 -5.69 22.64 14.13
CA ILE A 318 -6.10 21.24 13.93
C ILE A 318 -7.60 21.16 14.15
N HIS A 319 -8.34 20.74 13.14
CA HIS A 319 -9.79 20.51 13.24
C HIS A 319 -10.12 19.04 13.03
N VAL A 320 -11.06 18.53 13.83
CA VAL A 320 -11.47 17.13 13.84
C VAL A 320 -12.91 17.02 13.38
N PHE A 321 -13.11 16.21 12.34
CA PHE A 321 -14.39 15.93 11.71
C PHE A 321 -14.74 14.47 11.92
N THR A 322 -16.03 14.16 12.03
CA THR A 322 -16.51 12.77 12.08
C THR A 322 -17.06 12.36 10.71
N PHE A 323 -17.11 11.06 10.47
CA PHE A 323 -17.78 10.49 9.29
C PHE A 323 -19.30 10.49 9.42
#